data_AF-A0A972X7N7-F1
#
_entry.id   AF-A0A972X7N7-F1
#
_cell.length_a   1.000
_cell.length_b   1.000
_cell.length_c   1.000
_cell.angle_alpha   90.00
_cell.angle_beta   90.00
_cell.angle_gamma   90.00
#
_symmetry.space_group_name_H-M   'P 1'
#
loop_
_entity.id
_entity.type
_entity.pdbx_description
1 polymer ?
#
loop_
_entity_poly.entity_id
_entity_poly.type
_entity_poly.pdbx_seq_one_letter_code
_entity_poly.pdbx_strand_id
1 'polypeptide(L)'
;MNMLRVLRVGSGEDCEIRVDSPYVSGMHCRLEWDGQRCVLEDLGSTNGTFLNGTKIGGRVAVVPTDSITLGRQLPLPWPKQLLEPIRESHAAAPFSCRTGDAIQIGRAKDCHIVLDYPMVSHRHASVRQTNGGLAVRDLGSTNGTFVRGHRIQDEVIIQPGDVIGLGSYRLTVSADGFNLLQQDGRGSAILEANGVAVDVPGRRVLQDVTMVVKPGELIGIMGPSGAGKSSLLSALVGCQSPTEGRVTVSGADLYSHYDEFRGQIGYVPQDDIMHADLTVG
;
A
#
# COMPACT_ATOMS: atom_id res chain seq x y z
N MET A 1 14.67 12.85 -21.31
CA MET A 1 15.06 14.03 -20.52
C MET A 1 14.15 14.03 -19.30
N ASN A 2 14.66 13.64 -18.13
CA ASN A 2 13.81 13.47 -16.95
C ASN A 2 13.25 14.82 -16.49
N MET A 3 11.94 14.87 -16.27
CA MET A 3 11.24 16.07 -15.86
C MET A 3 11.37 16.24 -14.34
N LEU A 4 12.11 17.27 -13.90
CA LEU A 4 12.23 17.64 -12.49
C LEU A 4 10.85 18.06 -11.95
N ARG A 5 10.35 17.35 -10.93
CA ARG A 5 9.12 17.71 -10.20
C ARG A 5 9.48 18.44 -8.92
N VAL A 6 8.80 19.54 -8.64
CA VAL A 6 8.95 20.30 -7.40
C VAL A 6 7.59 20.39 -6.73
N LEU A 7 7.51 19.98 -5.46
CA LEU A 7 6.29 20.05 -4.65
C LEU A 7 6.56 20.88 -3.40
N ARG A 8 5.75 21.90 -3.17
CA ARG A 8 5.77 22.73 -1.97
C ARG A 8 4.76 22.19 -0.97
N VAL A 9 5.18 22.19 0.30
CA VAL A 9 4.41 21.72 1.44
C VAL A 9 4.22 22.87 2.40
N GLY A 10 2.99 23.12 2.81
CA GLY A 10 2.66 24.24 3.69
C GLY A 10 1.16 24.40 3.91
N SER A 11 0.76 25.40 4.68
CA SER A 11 -0.64 25.76 4.91
C SER A 11 -1.20 26.72 3.86
N GLY A 12 -0.34 27.34 3.05
CA GLY A 12 -0.70 28.32 2.03
C GLY A 12 -1.41 27.71 0.81
N GLU A 13 -2.06 28.56 0.04
CA GLU A 13 -2.81 28.15 -1.16
C GLU A 13 -1.90 27.73 -2.32
N ASP A 14 -0.69 28.28 -2.35
CA ASP A 14 0.33 28.01 -3.39
C ASP A 14 1.10 26.70 -3.16
N CYS A 15 0.73 25.90 -2.15
CA CYS A 15 1.35 24.62 -1.85
C CYS A 15 0.62 23.47 -2.55
N GLU A 16 1.35 22.63 -3.28
CA GLU A 16 0.81 21.41 -3.87
C GLU A 16 0.41 20.39 -2.81
N ILE A 17 1.07 20.39 -1.65
CA ILE A 17 0.70 19.60 -0.48
C ILE A 17 0.25 20.54 0.63
N ARG A 18 -1.07 20.68 0.77
CA ARG A 18 -1.66 21.52 1.81
C ARG A 18 -1.79 20.74 3.10
N VAL A 19 -1.20 21.28 4.16
CA VAL A 19 -1.29 20.75 5.52
C VAL A 19 -1.94 21.80 6.40
N ASP A 20 -3.22 21.60 6.71
CA ASP A 20 -3.99 22.52 7.55
C ASP A 20 -3.64 22.28 9.02
N SER A 21 -2.69 23.06 9.52
CA SER A 21 -2.22 22.99 10.90
C SER A 21 -1.61 24.33 11.33
N PRO A 22 -1.88 24.79 12.58
CA PRO A 22 -1.30 26.02 13.10
C PRO A 22 0.23 25.94 13.29
N TYR A 23 0.79 24.73 13.22
CA TYR A 23 2.23 24.49 13.35
C TYR A 23 2.96 24.48 12.01
N VAL A 24 2.25 24.63 10.90
CA VAL A 24 2.78 24.60 9.54
C VAL A 24 2.74 26.01 8.93
N SER A 25 3.87 26.43 8.37
CA SER A 25 4.03 27.75 7.74
C SER A 25 3.37 27.75 6.37
N GLY A 26 3.00 28.93 5.87
CA GLY A 26 2.36 29.09 4.56
C GLY A 26 3.16 28.42 3.43
N MET A 27 4.48 28.56 3.46
CA MET A 27 5.44 27.71 2.73
C MET A 27 6.41 27.13 3.78
N HIS A 28 6.34 25.83 4.04
CA HIS A 28 7.12 25.19 5.11
C HIS A 28 8.37 24.50 4.57
N CYS A 29 8.20 23.60 3.60
CA CYS A 29 9.31 22.92 2.96
C CYS A 29 8.98 22.60 1.49
N ARG A 30 9.98 22.15 0.72
CA ARG A 30 9.78 21.61 -0.62
C ARG A 30 10.49 20.28 -0.82
N LEU A 31 9.91 19.46 -1.69
CA LEU A 31 10.46 18.22 -2.19
C LEU A 31 10.76 18.39 -3.68
N GLU A 32 11.99 18.09 -4.08
CA GLU A 32 12.42 18.08 -5.48
C GLU A 32 12.74 16.64 -5.90
N TRP A 33 12.14 16.16 -6.98
CA TRP A 33 12.31 14.80 -7.49
C TRP A 33 12.76 14.84 -8.95
N ASP A 34 13.92 14.27 -9.24
CA ASP A 34 14.49 14.19 -10.59
C ASP A 34 14.18 12.86 -11.30
N GLY A 35 13.44 11.97 -10.64
CA GLY A 35 13.18 10.61 -11.10
C GLY A 35 13.93 9.52 -10.33
N GLN A 36 15.08 9.84 -9.76
CA GLN A 36 15.92 8.88 -9.04
C GLN A 36 16.16 9.31 -7.60
N ARG A 37 16.14 10.61 -7.31
CA ARG A 37 16.47 11.17 -6.00
C ARG A 37 15.43 12.19 -5.59
N CYS A 38 15.04 12.13 -4.32
CA CYS A 38 14.25 13.17 -3.69
C CYS A 38 15.16 14.05 -2.83
N VAL A 39 15.00 15.36 -2.92
CA VAL A 39 15.70 16.34 -2.09
C VAL A 39 14.66 17.12 -1.30
N LEU A 40 14.79 17.11 0.02
CA LEU A 40 14.00 17.90 0.95
C LEU A 40 14.74 19.19 1.30
N GLU A 41 14.00 20.29 1.35
CA GLU A 41 14.51 21.60 1.77
C GLU A 41 13.48 22.32 2.64
N ASP A 42 13.91 22.79 3.81
CA ASP A 42 13.12 23.71 4.64
C ASP A 42 13.14 25.10 4.02
N LEU A 43 11.98 25.74 3.86
CA LEU A 43 11.83 27.05 3.23
C LEU A 43 11.84 28.21 4.24
N GLY A 44 12.52 28.03 5.37
CA GLY A 44 12.55 29.02 6.46
C GLY A 44 11.32 28.89 7.36
N SER A 45 10.86 27.67 7.61
CA SER A 45 9.66 27.44 8.39
C SER A 45 9.82 27.87 9.85
N THR A 46 8.73 28.32 10.46
CA THR A 46 8.73 28.81 11.86
C THR A 46 9.08 27.70 12.84
N ASN A 47 8.52 26.51 12.65
CA ASN A 47 8.70 25.38 13.56
C ASN A 47 9.80 24.40 13.11
N GLY A 48 10.38 24.60 11.93
CA GLY A 48 11.45 23.77 11.37
C GLY A 48 10.95 22.46 10.77
N THR A 49 11.64 21.99 9.73
CA THR A 49 11.49 20.64 9.18
C THR A 49 12.50 19.70 9.82
N PHE A 50 12.09 18.48 10.17
CA PHE A 50 12.96 17.48 10.80
C PHE A 50 12.99 16.22 9.96
N LEU A 51 14.17 15.63 9.84
CA LEU A 51 14.45 14.35 9.20
C LEU A 51 14.95 13.38 10.27
N ASN A 52 14.25 12.27 10.46
CA ASN A 52 14.55 11.24 11.45
C ASN A 52 14.82 11.83 12.86
N GLY A 53 13.99 12.81 13.25
CA GLY A 53 14.08 13.51 14.54
C GLY A 53 15.13 14.63 14.61
N THR A 54 15.94 14.83 13.57
CA THR A 54 16.97 15.88 13.53
C THR A 54 16.53 17.03 12.64
N LYS A 55 16.64 18.28 13.13
CA LYS A 55 16.30 19.47 12.33
C LYS A 55 17.23 19.57 11.13
N ILE A 56 16.70 19.73 9.93
CA ILE A 56 17.52 19.91 8.73
C ILE A 56 18.08 21.33 8.68
N GLY A 57 19.35 21.46 8.30
CA GLY A 57 20.04 22.75 8.17
C GLY A 57 20.18 23.26 6.73
N GLY A 58 19.68 22.50 5.75
CA GLY A 58 19.79 22.78 4.33
C GLY A 58 19.15 21.68 3.49
N ARG A 59 19.49 21.63 2.20
CA ARG A 59 19.00 20.61 1.27
C ARG A 59 19.56 19.24 1.65
N VAL A 60 18.69 18.25 1.81
CA VAL A 60 19.06 16.88 2.20
C VAL A 60 18.40 15.89 1.26
N ALA A 61 19.15 14.88 0.81
CA ALA A 61 18.55 13.77 0.08
C ALA A 61 17.67 12.96 1.03
N VAL A 62 16.47 12.60 0.58
CA VAL A 62 15.51 11.82 1.35
C VAL A 62 14.95 10.69 0.51
N VAL A 63 14.53 9.63 1.17
CA VAL A 63 13.84 8.49 0.57
C VAL A 63 12.47 8.33 1.22
N PRO A 64 11.50 7.67 0.57
CA PRO A 64 10.18 7.39 1.16
C PRO A 64 10.21 6.71 2.53
N THR A 65 11.30 5.99 2.83
CA THR A 65 11.51 5.35 4.12
C THR A 65 11.98 6.29 5.22
N ASP A 66 12.28 7.55 4.92
CA ASP A 66 12.62 8.53 5.95
C ASP A 66 11.37 9.01 6.71
N SER A 67 11.56 9.33 7.99
CA SER A 67 10.58 10.03 8.81
C SER A 67 10.83 11.53 8.66
N ILE A 68 9.90 12.24 8.03
CA ILE A 68 9.96 13.70 7.91
C ILE A 68 8.82 14.28 8.71
N THR A 69 9.09 15.28 9.55
CA THR A 69 8.05 16.01 10.29
C THR A 69 8.12 17.51 10.02
N LEU A 70 6.95 18.12 9.87
CA LEU A 70 6.71 19.55 9.84
C LEU A 70 6.55 20.02 11.30
N GLY A 71 7.52 20.78 11.80
CA GLY A 71 7.69 20.90 13.25
C GLY A 71 8.09 19.56 13.89
N ARG A 72 7.98 19.46 15.22
CA ARG A 72 8.51 18.32 15.97
C ARG A 72 7.68 17.04 15.91
N GLN A 73 6.42 17.13 15.51
CA GLN A 73 5.48 16.03 15.70
C GLN A 73 4.55 15.76 14.54
N LEU A 74 4.32 16.72 13.64
CA LEU A 74 3.38 16.52 12.54
C LEU A 74 4.10 15.82 11.38
N PRO A 75 3.79 14.56 11.04
CA PRO A 75 4.43 13.89 9.92
C PRO A 75 4.14 14.64 8.61
N LEU A 76 5.14 14.74 7.75
CA LEU A 76 4.94 15.21 6.38
C LEU A 76 4.11 14.14 5.66
N PRO A 77 2.94 14.49 5.11
CA PRO A 77 2.17 13.56 4.29
C PRO A 77 2.92 13.35 2.98
N TRP A 78 3.59 12.19 2.86
CA TRP A 78 4.37 11.87 1.68
C TRP A 78 3.50 11.98 0.43
N PRO A 79 3.89 12.78 -0.58
CA PRO A 79 3.12 12.87 -1.81
C PRO A 79 3.13 11.52 -2.52
N LYS A 80 1.95 10.93 -2.67
CA LYS A 80 1.77 9.68 -3.43
C LYS A 80 2.38 9.78 -4.83
N GLN A 81 2.41 10.97 -5.43
CA GLN A 81 3.01 11.27 -6.74
C GLN A 81 4.54 11.17 -6.80
N LEU A 82 5.23 11.15 -5.64
CA LEU A 82 6.66 10.84 -5.52
C LEU A 82 6.91 9.38 -5.09
N LEU A 83 5.90 8.73 -4.51
CA LEU A 83 5.90 7.29 -4.16
C LEU A 83 5.50 6.42 -5.35
N GLU A 84 4.78 6.98 -6.32
CA GLU A 84 4.60 6.40 -7.64
C GLU A 84 5.99 6.32 -8.30
N PRO A 85 6.51 5.10 -8.57
CA PRO A 85 7.72 4.97 -9.36
C PRO A 85 7.54 5.77 -10.65
N ILE A 86 8.62 6.35 -11.18
CA ILE A 86 8.60 6.77 -12.59
C ILE A 86 8.00 5.60 -13.37
N ARG A 87 6.96 5.89 -14.15
CA ARG A 87 6.41 5.01 -15.17
C ARG A 87 7.52 4.62 -16.15
N GLU A 88 8.27 3.61 -15.77
CA GLU A 88 8.81 2.63 -16.69
C GLU A 88 8.13 1.32 -16.31
N SER A 89 6.82 1.28 -16.57
CA SER A 89 6.31 0.09 -17.24
C SER A 89 7.27 -0.13 -18.41
N HIS A 90 8.01 -1.23 -18.39
CA HIS A 90 8.51 -1.77 -19.65
C HIS A 90 7.35 -1.65 -20.62
N ALA A 91 7.48 -0.80 -21.63
CA ALA A 91 6.58 -0.74 -22.76
C ALA A 91 6.77 -2.04 -23.56
N ALA A 92 6.45 -3.17 -22.95
CA ALA A 92 5.98 -4.32 -23.68
C ALA A 92 4.64 -3.91 -24.26
N ALA A 93 4.39 -4.25 -25.53
CA ALA A 93 3.07 -4.06 -26.11
C ALA A 93 2.02 -4.68 -25.17
N PRO A 94 0.85 -4.04 -24.98
CA PRO A 94 -0.19 -4.57 -24.11
C PRO A 94 -0.52 -6.00 -24.52
N PHE A 95 -0.73 -6.87 -23.54
CA PHE A 95 -1.23 -8.21 -23.80
C PHE A 95 -2.60 -8.07 -24.44
N SER A 96 -2.70 -8.46 -25.71
CA SER A 96 -3.94 -8.45 -26.48
C SER A 96 -4.42 -9.88 -26.70
N CYS A 97 -5.72 -10.09 -26.56
CA CYS A 97 -6.37 -11.35 -26.90
C CYS A 97 -7.29 -11.16 -28.09
N ARG A 98 -7.29 -12.11 -29.02
CA ARG A 98 -8.29 -12.14 -30.10
C ARG A 98 -9.62 -12.64 -29.54
N THR A 99 -10.72 -12.31 -30.21
CA THR A 99 -12.06 -12.79 -29.84
C THR A 99 -12.07 -14.32 -29.78
N GLY A 100 -12.37 -14.88 -28.60
CA GLY A 100 -12.39 -16.32 -28.35
C GLY A 100 -11.13 -16.86 -27.65
N ASP A 101 -10.02 -16.12 -27.65
CA ASP A 101 -8.81 -16.53 -26.93
C ASP A 101 -8.89 -16.10 -25.45
N ALA A 102 -8.39 -16.97 -24.56
CA ALA A 102 -8.28 -16.72 -23.13
C ALA A 102 -6.81 -16.72 -22.69
N ILE A 103 -6.32 -15.58 -22.23
CA ILE A 103 -5.00 -15.43 -21.66
C ILE A 103 -5.06 -15.90 -20.20
N GLN A 104 -4.44 -17.05 -19.94
CA GLN A 104 -4.26 -17.59 -18.59
C GLN A 104 -3.12 -16.89 -17.86
N ILE A 105 -3.38 -16.47 -16.62
CA ILE A 105 -2.45 -15.77 -15.74
C ILE A 105 -2.27 -16.59 -14.48
N GLY A 106 -1.04 -16.86 -14.08
CA GLY A 106 -0.76 -17.67 -12.90
C GLY A 106 0.71 -17.90 -12.65
N ARG A 107 1.02 -18.60 -11.56
CA ARG A 107 2.40 -18.94 -11.17
C ARG A 107 3.00 -20.09 -11.97
N ALA A 108 2.17 -20.93 -12.58
CA ALA A 108 2.66 -22.08 -13.34
C ALA A 108 3.30 -21.63 -14.67
N LYS A 109 4.38 -22.31 -15.06
CA LYS A 109 5.16 -21.97 -16.27
C LYS A 109 4.40 -22.18 -17.58
N ASP A 110 3.28 -22.91 -17.54
CA ASP A 110 2.39 -23.17 -18.67
C ASP A 110 1.31 -22.08 -18.84
N CYS A 111 1.28 -21.06 -17.97
CA CYS A 111 0.44 -19.88 -18.15
C CYS A 111 1.02 -18.95 -19.22
N HIS A 112 0.15 -18.22 -19.91
CA HIS A 112 0.56 -17.24 -20.92
C HIS A 112 1.28 -16.05 -20.27
N ILE A 113 0.82 -15.66 -19.08
CA ILE A 113 1.48 -14.68 -18.22
C ILE A 113 1.87 -15.37 -16.93
N VAL A 114 3.17 -15.56 -16.75
CA VAL A 114 3.75 -16.23 -15.58
C VAL A 114 4.11 -15.18 -14.53
N LEU A 115 3.41 -15.24 -13.39
CA LEU A 115 3.68 -14.40 -12.22
C LEU A 115 4.26 -15.30 -11.12
N ASP A 116 5.58 -15.44 -11.09
CA ASP A 116 6.27 -16.36 -10.19
C ASP A 116 6.33 -15.82 -8.75
N TYR A 117 5.21 -15.89 -8.03
CA TYR A 117 5.11 -15.39 -6.67
C TYR A 117 4.17 -16.23 -5.81
N PRO A 118 4.48 -16.49 -4.52
CA PRO A 118 3.72 -17.42 -3.67
C PRO A 118 2.24 -17.08 -3.51
N MET A 119 1.88 -15.80 -3.59
CA MET A 119 0.48 -15.36 -3.48
C MET A 119 -0.35 -15.58 -4.75
N VAL A 120 0.28 -15.97 -5.85
CA VAL A 120 -0.41 -16.25 -7.10
C VAL A 120 -0.60 -17.76 -7.24
N SER A 121 -1.84 -18.22 -7.38
CA SER A 121 -2.13 -19.64 -7.66
C SER A 121 -1.53 -20.07 -9.01
N HIS A 122 -1.28 -21.38 -9.18
CA HIS A 122 -0.72 -21.96 -10.40
C HIS A 122 -1.49 -21.52 -11.65
N ARG A 123 -2.82 -21.57 -11.59
CA ARG A 123 -3.75 -20.96 -12.54
C ARG A 123 -4.66 -20.05 -11.73
N HIS A 124 -4.45 -18.74 -11.83
CA HIS A 124 -5.08 -17.78 -10.93
C HIS A 124 -6.32 -17.16 -11.56
N ALA A 125 -6.14 -16.60 -12.75
CA ALA A 125 -7.18 -15.90 -13.48
C ALA A 125 -7.05 -16.12 -14.99
N SER A 126 -8.12 -15.83 -15.71
CA SER A 126 -8.10 -15.73 -17.17
C SER A 126 -8.71 -14.42 -17.63
N VAL A 127 -8.09 -13.78 -18.61
CA VAL A 127 -8.64 -12.64 -19.33
C VAL A 127 -8.99 -13.06 -20.75
N ARG A 128 -10.20 -12.78 -21.21
CA ARG A 128 -10.65 -13.12 -22.57
C ARG A 128 -11.31 -11.94 -23.26
N GLN A 129 -11.20 -11.88 -24.59
CA GLN A 129 -11.95 -10.93 -25.40
C GLN A 129 -13.35 -11.46 -25.65
N THR A 130 -14.36 -10.68 -25.27
CA THR A 130 -15.78 -10.93 -25.56
C THR A 130 -16.32 -9.88 -26.53
N ASN A 131 -17.54 -10.09 -27.03
CA ASN A 131 -18.24 -9.11 -27.87
C ASN A 131 -18.49 -7.77 -27.13
N GLY A 132 -18.49 -7.78 -25.79
CA GLY A 132 -18.70 -6.59 -24.95
C GLY A 132 -17.41 -5.97 -24.41
N GLY A 133 -16.24 -6.43 -24.86
CA GLY A 133 -14.94 -6.00 -24.35
C GLY A 133 -14.17 -7.12 -23.66
N LEU A 134 -13.11 -6.75 -22.95
CA LEU A 134 -12.32 -7.69 -22.16
C LEU A 134 -13.13 -8.15 -20.94
N ALA A 135 -12.97 -9.42 -20.59
CA ALA A 135 -13.60 -10.01 -19.42
C ALA A 135 -12.56 -10.78 -18.61
N VAL A 136 -12.57 -10.59 -17.29
CA VAL A 136 -11.69 -11.31 -16.37
C VAL A 136 -12.51 -12.28 -15.51
N ARG A 137 -11.93 -13.46 -15.28
CA ARG A 137 -12.51 -14.51 -14.45
C ARG A 137 -11.45 -15.06 -13.50
N ASP A 138 -11.83 -15.26 -12.25
CA ASP A 138 -11.04 -16.01 -11.27
C ASP A 138 -11.14 -17.53 -11.54
N LEU A 139 -10.02 -18.26 -11.45
CA LEU A 139 -9.97 -19.70 -11.71
C LEU A 139 -9.99 -20.54 -10.42
N GLY A 140 -10.61 -20.03 -9.35
CA GLY A 140 -10.60 -20.66 -8.04
C GLY A 140 -9.29 -20.39 -7.30
N SER A 141 -8.76 -19.18 -7.41
CA SER A 141 -7.49 -18.83 -6.79
C SER A 141 -7.60 -18.76 -5.27
N THR A 142 -6.50 -19.08 -4.59
CA THR A 142 -6.45 -19.13 -3.11
C THR A 142 -6.66 -17.75 -2.47
N ASN A 143 -6.11 -16.71 -3.09
CA ASN A 143 -6.17 -15.34 -2.61
C ASN A 143 -7.26 -14.50 -3.29
N GLY A 144 -7.87 -15.02 -4.36
CA GLY A 144 -8.89 -14.31 -5.13
C GLY A 144 -8.32 -13.36 -6.18
N THR A 145 -9.11 -13.15 -7.22
CA THR A 145 -8.94 -12.06 -8.19
C THR A 145 -9.80 -10.88 -7.78
N PHE A 146 -9.26 -9.67 -7.93
CA PHE A 146 -9.95 -8.43 -7.56
C PHE A 146 -10.07 -7.53 -8.80
N VAL A 147 -11.18 -6.83 -8.94
CA VAL A 147 -11.38 -5.80 -9.98
C VAL A 147 -11.85 -4.54 -9.28
N ARG A 148 -11.14 -3.43 -9.51
CA ARG A 148 -11.40 -2.15 -8.83
C ARG A 148 -11.40 -2.28 -7.29
N GLY A 149 -10.54 -3.16 -6.75
CA GLY A 149 -10.44 -3.43 -5.30
C GLY A 149 -11.49 -4.41 -4.74
N HIS A 150 -12.45 -4.87 -5.54
CA HIS A 150 -13.48 -5.81 -5.09
C HIS A 150 -13.21 -7.22 -5.58
N ARG A 151 -13.32 -8.22 -4.71
CA ARG A 151 -13.15 -9.62 -5.07
C ARG A 151 -14.26 -10.04 -6.02
N ILE A 152 -13.89 -10.65 -7.14
CA ILE A 152 -14.87 -11.16 -8.12
C ILE A 152 -15.25 -12.61 -7.78
N GLN A 153 -16.52 -12.96 -8.00
CA GLN A 153 -17.02 -14.34 -7.89
C GLN A 153 -17.31 -14.92 -9.27
N ASP A 154 -18.00 -14.12 -10.09
CA ASP A 154 -18.26 -14.41 -11.49
C ASP A 154 -17.31 -13.64 -12.41
N GLU A 155 -17.42 -13.93 -13.69
CA GLU A 155 -16.72 -13.19 -14.73
C GLU A 155 -17.21 -11.74 -14.83
N VAL A 156 -16.27 -10.80 -14.92
CA VAL A 156 -16.54 -9.36 -14.95
C VAL A 156 -16.00 -8.74 -16.24
N ILE A 157 -16.84 -7.96 -16.91
CA ILE A 157 -16.41 -7.11 -18.04
C ILE A 157 -15.60 -5.94 -17.50
N ILE A 158 -14.38 -5.78 -18.01
CA ILE A 158 -13.41 -4.76 -17.60
C ILE A 158 -13.24 -3.71 -18.70
N GLN A 159 -13.04 -2.47 -18.27
CA GLN A 159 -12.93 -1.29 -19.12
C GLN A 159 -11.51 -0.70 -19.05
N PRO A 160 -11.05 0.02 -20.09
CA PRO A 160 -9.80 0.76 -20.01
C PRO A 160 -9.75 1.68 -18.78
N GLY A 161 -8.64 1.62 -18.04
CA GLY A 161 -8.47 2.29 -16.76
C GLY A 161 -8.75 1.42 -15.54
N ASP A 162 -9.41 0.27 -15.71
CA ASP A 162 -9.62 -0.66 -14.61
C ASP A 162 -8.30 -1.28 -14.12
N VAL A 163 -8.28 -1.61 -12.84
CA VAL A 163 -7.17 -2.31 -12.18
C VAL A 163 -7.64 -3.69 -11.73
N ILE A 164 -6.90 -4.72 -12.14
CA ILE A 164 -7.10 -6.11 -11.73
C ILE A 164 -6.03 -6.47 -10.69
N GLY A 165 -6.41 -7.01 -9.55
CA GLY A 165 -5.52 -7.51 -8.50
C GLY A 165 -5.38 -9.03 -8.53
N LEU A 166 -4.13 -9.51 -8.43
CA LEU A 166 -3.78 -10.94 -8.38
C LEU A 166 -2.67 -11.14 -7.33
N GLY A 167 -3.05 -11.41 -6.08
CA GLY A 167 -2.09 -11.36 -4.97
C GLY A 167 -1.47 -9.96 -4.84
N SER A 168 -0.14 -9.87 -4.88
CA SER A 168 0.58 -8.58 -4.87
C SER A 168 0.68 -7.91 -6.24
N TYR A 169 0.27 -8.55 -7.33
CA TYR A 169 0.33 -7.97 -8.68
C TYR A 169 -0.91 -7.15 -9.00
N ARG A 170 -0.70 -6.10 -9.80
CA ARG A 170 -1.77 -5.32 -10.42
C ARG A 170 -1.65 -5.38 -11.94
N LEU A 171 -2.77 -5.44 -12.64
CA LEU A 171 -2.84 -5.28 -14.09
C LEU A 171 -3.66 -4.04 -14.39
N THR A 172 -3.16 -3.15 -15.24
CA THR A 172 -3.96 -2.04 -15.78
C THR A 172 -4.52 -2.40 -17.12
N VAL A 173 -5.83 -2.20 -17.27
CA VAL A 173 -6.54 -2.39 -18.53
C VAL A 173 -6.36 -1.15 -19.40
N SER A 174 -6.07 -1.36 -20.66
CA SER A 174 -5.89 -0.33 -21.69
C SER A 174 -6.86 -0.60 -22.85
N ALA A 175 -7.00 0.35 -23.79
CA ALA A 175 -7.88 0.17 -24.95
C ALA A 175 -7.47 -1.04 -25.81
N ASP A 176 -6.16 -1.32 -25.89
CA ASP A 176 -5.60 -2.33 -26.79
C ASP A 176 -5.24 -3.65 -26.09
N GLY A 177 -5.65 -3.84 -24.83
CA GLY A 177 -5.27 -5.00 -24.02
C GLY A 177 -5.00 -4.63 -22.57
N PHE A 178 -4.05 -5.29 -21.91
CA PHE A 178 -3.68 -4.98 -20.54
C PHE A 178 -2.17 -5.05 -20.30
N ASN A 179 -1.71 -4.29 -19.31
CA ASN A 179 -0.31 -4.19 -18.93
C ASN A 179 -0.11 -4.72 -17.50
N LEU A 180 0.96 -5.47 -17.31
CA LEU A 180 1.40 -5.90 -15.98
C LEU A 180 2.03 -4.71 -15.26
N LEU A 181 1.42 -4.28 -14.16
CA LEU A 181 2.06 -3.42 -13.19
C LEU A 181 2.66 -4.30 -12.10
N GLN A 182 3.97 -4.52 -12.17
CA GLN A 182 4.70 -5.14 -11.07
C GLN A 182 4.74 -4.14 -9.91
N GLN A 183 3.99 -4.42 -8.85
CA GLN A 183 4.32 -3.90 -7.52
C GLN A 183 5.44 -4.80 -6.99
N ASP A 184 6.57 -4.19 -6.66
CA ASP A 184 7.82 -4.88 -6.33
C ASP A 184 7.61 -6.08 -5.40
N GLY A 185 8.05 -7.25 -5.88
CA GLY A 185 7.93 -8.56 -5.24
C GLY A 185 8.79 -8.75 -3.99
N ARG A 186 8.86 -7.76 -3.11
CA ARG A 186 9.47 -7.86 -1.77
C ARG A 186 8.71 -6.98 -0.78
N GLY A 187 7.52 -7.44 -0.37
CA GLY A 187 6.87 -6.92 0.84
C GLY A 187 6.80 -5.39 0.94
N SER A 188 6.57 -4.68 -0.18
CA SER A 188 6.56 -3.21 -0.24
C SER A 188 5.36 -2.58 0.46
N ALA A 189 4.53 -3.40 1.11
CA ALA A 189 3.39 -2.99 1.92
C ALA A 189 3.86 -2.11 3.08
N ILE A 190 3.46 -0.83 3.06
CA ILE A 190 3.63 0.08 4.19
C ILE A 190 2.38 -0.07 5.06
N LEU A 191 2.52 -0.55 6.29
CA LEU A 191 1.41 -0.60 7.23
C LEU A 191 1.38 0.69 8.05
N GLU A 192 0.27 1.42 8.05
CA GLU A 192 0.14 2.66 8.80
C GLU A 192 -1.03 2.56 9.76
N ALA A 193 -0.82 2.93 11.02
CA ALA A 193 -1.86 3.24 11.98
C ALA A 193 -1.90 4.75 12.16
N ASN A 194 -3.07 5.35 12.03
CA ASN A 194 -3.28 6.79 12.17
C ASN A 194 -4.39 7.03 13.21
N GLY A 195 -3.99 7.55 14.37
CA GLY A 195 -4.89 7.87 15.48
C GLY A 195 -5.68 6.68 16.02
N VAL A 196 -5.10 5.48 16.01
CA VAL A 196 -5.79 4.24 16.40
C VAL A 196 -6.15 4.27 17.89
N ALA A 197 -7.44 4.17 18.19
CA ALA A 197 -7.97 3.96 19.53
C ALA A 197 -8.81 2.68 19.58
N VAL A 198 -8.76 1.99 20.71
CA VAL A 198 -9.52 0.76 20.95
C VAL A 198 -10.15 0.84 22.33
N ASP A 199 -11.47 0.77 22.35
CA ASP A 199 -12.27 0.71 23.56
C ASP A 199 -12.77 -0.71 23.81
N VAL A 200 -12.73 -1.13 25.07
CA VAL A 200 -13.40 -2.32 25.57
C VAL A 200 -14.41 -1.90 26.65
N PRO A 201 -15.39 -2.73 27.03
CA PRO A 201 -16.36 -2.36 28.04
C PRO A 201 -15.72 -1.79 29.31
N GLY A 202 -16.01 -0.53 29.61
CA GLY A 202 -15.53 0.18 30.79
C GLY A 202 -14.10 0.72 30.73
N ARG A 203 -13.37 0.60 29.60
CA ARG A 203 -11.98 1.08 29.52
C ARG A 203 -11.51 1.36 28.09
N ARG A 204 -10.82 2.49 27.89
CA ARG A 204 -9.97 2.74 26.70
C ARG A 204 -8.63 2.00 26.84
N VAL A 205 -8.33 1.11 25.90
CA VAL A 205 -7.13 0.25 25.90
C VAL A 205 -6.01 0.86 25.09
N LEU A 206 -6.33 1.42 23.92
CA LEU A 206 -5.41 2.18 23.09
C LEU A 206 -5.94 3.60 22.91
N GLN A 207 -5.05 4.57 22.89
CA GLN A 207 -5.37 5.97 22.72
C GLN A 207 -4.40 6.61 21.73
N ASP A 208 -4.93 7.06 20.59
CA ASP A 208 -4.22 7.86 19.59
C ASP A 208 -2.87 7.25 19.14
N VAL A 209 -2.87 5.95 18.84
CA VAL A 209 -1.66 5.28 18.37
C VAL A 209 -1.45 5.59 16.89
N THR A 210 -0.35 6.29 16.59
CA THR A 210 0.09 6.59 15.23
C THR A 210 1.47 5.98 14.98
N MET A 211 1.60 5.13 13.98
CA MET A 211 2.85 4.50 13.60
C MET A 211 2.87 4.04 12.15
N VAL A 212 4.05 3.86 11.60
CA VAL A 212 4.28 3.35 10.25
C VAL A 212 5.27 2.18 10.33
N VAL A 213 4.94 1.06 9.70
CA VAL A 213 5.82 -0.10 9.52
C VAL A 213 6.19 -0.18 8.05
N LYS A 214 7.48 -0.08 7.76
CA LYS A 214 7.99 -0.08 6.39
C LYS A 214 8.40 -1.50 5.95
N PRO A 215 8.51 -1.73 4.63
CA PRO A 215 9.03 -2.97 4.07
C PRO A 215 10.37 -3.38 4.67
N GLY A 216 10.44 -4.59 5.23
CA GLY A 216 11.65 -5.14 5.84
C GLY A 216 11.97 -4.59 7.24
N GLU A 217 11.11 -3.75 7.83
CA GLU A 217 11.28 -3.23 9.17
C GLU A 217 10.83 -4.24 10.23
N LEU A 218 11.65 -4.41 11.28
CA LEU A 218 11.32 -5.21 12.45
C LEU A 218 11.01 -4.29 13.63
N ILE A 219 9.75 -4.30 14.08
CA ILE A 219 9.29 -3.46 15.20
C ILE A 219 9.03 -4.30 16.44
N GLY A 220 9.63 -3.91 17.56
CA GLY A 220 9.33 -4.46 18.88
C GLY A 220 8.30 -3.60 19.63
N ILE A 221 7.18 -4.19 20.03
CA ILE A 221 6.18 -3.53 20.88
C ILE A 221 6.42 -3.94 22.34
N MET A 222 6.84 -2.99 23.17
CA MET A 222 7.20 -3.22 24.58
C MET A 222 6.31 -2.42 25.54
N GLY A 223 6.09 -2.97 26.73
CA GLY A 223 5.29 -2.32 27.78
C GLY A 223 4.77 -3.33 28.81
N PRO A 224 4.30 -2.86 29.97
CA PRO A 224 3.78 -3.73 31.03
C PRO A 224 2.57 -4.56 30.57
N SER A 225 2.25 -5.61 31.33
CA SER A 225 1.01 -6.37 31.07
C SER A 225 -0.21 -5.44 31.15
N GLY A 226 -1.17 -5.63 30.24
CA GLY A 226 -2.37 -4.78 30.16
C GLY A 226 -2.16 -3.40 29.53
N ALA A 227 -0.98 -3.09 28.98
CA ALA A 227 -0.71 -1.84 28.26
C ALA A 227 -1.33 -1.77 26.84
N GLY A 228 -2.04 -2.80 26.40
CA GLY A 228 -2.71 -2.81 25.09
C GLY A 228 -1.90 -3.40 23.92
N LYS A 229 -0.72 -3.98 24.16
CA LYS A 229 0.14 -4.56 23.09
C LYS A 229 -0.59 -5.54 22.19
N SER A 230 -1.29 -6.52 22.78
CA SER A 230 -2.07 -7.50 22.02
C SER A 230 -3.24 -6.85 21.27
N SER A 231 -3.89 -5.85 21.86
CA SER A 231 -4.94 -5.08 21.19
C SER A 231 -4.42 -4.28 19.99
N LEU A 232 -3.19 -3.73 20.10
CA LEU A 232 -2.54 -3.04 18.99
C LEU A 232 -2.19 -4.02 17.87
N LEU A 233 -1.60 -5.17 18.21
CA LEU A 233 -1.34 -6.23 17.24
C LEU A 233 -2.63 -6.67 16.54
N SER A 234 -3.70 -6.97 17.29
CA SER A 234 -5.00 -7.35 16.73
C SER A 234 -5.58 -6.31 15.77
N ALA A 235 -5.41 -5.02 16.06
CA ALA A 235 -5.83 -3.94 15.17
C ALA A 235 -4.93 -3.82 13.91
N LEU A 236 -3.63 -4.06 14.04
CA LEU A 236 -2.70 -4.00 12.92
C LEU A 236 -2.84 -5.18 11.96
N VAL A 237 -3.21 -6.37 12.47
CA VAL A 237 -3.42 -7.57 11.63
C VAL A 237 -4.85 -7.73 11.13
N GLY A 238 -5.73 -6.79 11.46
CA GLY A 238 -7.14 -6.77 11.05
C GLY A 238 -8.05 -7.77 11.76
N CYS A 239 -7.62 -8.37 12.88
CA CYS A 239 -8.46 -9.24 13.71
C CYS A 239 -9.54 -8.45 14.48
N GLN A 240 -9.28 -7.19 14.81
CA GLN A 240 -10.23 -6.33 15.52
C GLN A 240 -10.16 -4.90 14.97
N SER A 241 -11.26 -4.39 14.43
CA SER A 241 -11.34 -2.99 14.00
C SER A 241 -11.13 -2.02 15.16
N PRO A 242 -10.36 -0.93 14.95
CA PRO A 242 -10.23 0.10 15.96
C PRO A 242 -11.56 0.83 16.14
N THR A 243 -11.81 1.34 17.35
CA THR A 243 -13.00 2.14 17.65
C THR A 243 -12.91 3.52 17.00
N GLU A 244 -11.69 4.09 16.94
CA GLU A 244 -11.38 5.35 16.26
C GLU A 244 -10.05 5.22 15.50
N GLY A 245 -9.82 6.10 14.52
CA GLY A 245 -8.63 6.07 13.68
C GLY A 245 -8.74 5.06 12.53
N ARG A 246 -7.62 4.85 11.82
CA ARG A 246 -7.57 3.92 10.67
C ARG A 246 -6.26 3.16 10.62
N VAL A 247 -6.34 1.96 10.05
CA VAL A 247 -5.17 1.17 9.66
C VAL A 247 -5.18 1.02 8.14
N THR A 248 -4.07 1.34 7.49
CA THR A 248 -3.92 1.25 6.04
C THR A 248 -2.73 0.38 5.65
N VAL A 249 -2.83 -0.28 4.50
CA VAL A 249 -1.73 -0.97 3.83
C VAL A 249 -1.48 -0.25 2.51
N SER A 250 -0.32 0.36 2.37
CA SER A 250 0.08 1.19 1.22
C SER A 250 -0.99 2.23 0.85
N GLY A 251 -1.58 2.85 1.88
CA GLY A 251 -2.62 3.88 1.74
C GLY A 251 -4.03 3.38 1.41
N ALA A 252 -4.25 2.07 1.27
CA ALA A 252 -5.59 1.47 1.20
C ALA A 252 -6.05 1.07 2.60
N ASP A 253 -7.31 1.34 2.93
CA ASP A 253 -7.86 0.98 4.24
C ASP A 253 -7.92 -0.55 4.41
N LEU A 254 -7.31 -1.03 5.50
CA LEU A 254 -7.09 -2.46 5.77
C LEU A 254 -8.42 -3.21 5.92
N TYR A 255 -9.41 -2.60 6.57
CA TYR A 255 -10.65 -3.29 6.94
C TYR A 255 -11.61 -3.41 5.76
N SER A 256 -11.74 -2.34 4.97
CA SER A 256 -12.56 -2.34 3.75
C SER A 256 -12.01 -3.24 2.65
N HIS A 257 -10.71 -3.51 2.66
CA HIS A 257 -10.02 -4.35 1.66
C HIS A 257 -9.32 -5.56 2.30
N TYR A 258 -9.82 -6.04 3.43
CA TYR A 258 -9.14 -7.08 4.23
C TYR A 258 -8.89 -8.36 3.44
N ASP A 259 -9.84 -8.76 2.59
CA ASP A 259 -9.71 -9.94 1.72
C ASP A 259 -8.51 -9.88 0.78
N GLU A 260 -8.08 -8.67 0.39
CA GLU A 260 -6.92 -8.46 -0.47
C GLU A 260 -5.61 -8.57 0.32
N PHE A 261 -5.61 -8.13 1.58
CA PHE A 261 -4.41 -8.05 2.41
C PHE A 261 -4.21 -9.26 3.32
N ARG A 262 -5.23 -10.06 3.58
CA ARG A 262 -5.13 -11.23 4.48
C ARG A 262 -4.03 -12.23 4.08
N GLY A 263 -3.72 -12.32 2.79
CA GLY A 263 -2.64 -13.19 2.30
C GLY A 263 -1.23 -12.61 2.44
N GLN A 264 -1.13 -11.32 2.81
CA GLN A 264 0.13 -10.58 3.03
C GLN A 264 0.45 -10.46 4.52
N ILE A 265 -0.53 -10.70 5.39
CA ILE A 265 -0.42 -10.54 6.84
C ILE A 265 -0.42 -11.93 7.49
N GLY A 266 0.70 -12.26 8.13
CA GLY A 266 0.78 -13.42 9.01
C GLY A 266 0.62 -12.99 10.46
N TYR A 267 -0.23 -13.69 11.22
CA TYR A 267 -0.38 -13.49 12.65
C TYR A 267 -0.10 -14.81 13.39
N VAL A 268 0.82 -14.75 14.34
CA VAL A 268 1.13 -15.87 15.24
C VAL A 268 0.65 -15.44 16.64
N PRO A 269 -0.51 -15.93 17.10
CA PRO A 269 -1.01 -15.63 18.44
C PRO A 269 -0.15 -16.28 19.52
N GLN A 270 -0.35 -15.82 20.74
CA GLN A 270 0.34 -16.34 21.92
C GLN A 270 -0.14 -17.75 22.32
N ASP A 271 -1.41 -18.08 22.04
CA ASP A 271 -2.00 -19.38 22.33
C ASP A 271 -1.82 -20.32 21.14
N ASP A 272 -1.56 -21.60 21.41
CA ASP A 272 -1.20 -22.61 20.41
C ASP A 272 -2.37 -22.90 19.45
N ILE A 273 -2.18 -22.70 18.13
CA ILE A 273 -3.22 -22.91 17.10
C ILE A 273 -3.19 -24.34 16.53
N MET A 274 -2.33 -25.22 17.05
CA MET A 274 -2.21 -26.57 16.50
C MET A 274 -3.45 -27.39 16.84
N HIS A 275 -4.19 -27.81 15.80
CA HIS A 275 -5.15 -28.90 15.93
C HIS A 275 -4.38 -30.18 16.26
N ALA A 276 -4.50 -30.66 17.50
CA ALA A 276 -3.79 -31.84 17.99
C ALA A 276 -4.04 -33.11 17.16
N ASP A 277 -5.12 -33.14 16.37
CA ASP A 277 -5.53 -34.27 15.53
C ASP A 277 -5.01 -34.19 14.08
N LEU A 278 -4.23 -33.15 13.72
CA LEU A 278 -3.65 -33.01 12.38
C LEU A 278 -2.14 -33.21 12.43
N THR A 279 -1.64 -34.23 11.75
CA THR A 279 -0.20 -34.45 11.56
C THR A 279 0.35 -33.51 10.48
N VAL A 280 1.51 -32.91 10.74
CA VAL A 280 2.29 -32.22 9.71
C VAL A 280 2.84 -33.29 8.75
N GLY A 281 2.24 -33.38 7.56
CA GLY A 281 2.64 -34.31 6.49
C GLY A 281 3.73 -33.75 5.59
#